data_AF-A0A2E8R5B7-F1
#
_entry.id   AF-A0A2E8R5B7-F1
#
_cell.length_a   1.000
_cell.length_b   1.000
_cell.length_c   1.000
_cell.angle_alpha   90.00
_cell.angle_beta   90.00
_cell.angle_gamma   90.00
#
_symmetry.space_group_name_H-M   'P 1'
#
loop_
_entity.id
_entity.type
_entity.pdbx_description
1 polymer ?
#
loop_
_entity_poly.entity_id
_entity_poly.type
_entity_poly.pdbx_seq_one_letter_code
_entity_poly.pdbx_strand_id
1 'polypeptide(L)'
;LAFPNTYFANLESKGKFKNNDSVTSEVKLILDDNNSQEHNNVSDIEIFGASDVTELTWIQLLNAYSCTECGRCTSECPANLSGKKLSPRKIMMDTRDRLTEFSNKLRLNSKNFTGDGKKLLGDYISTEEIWACTSCNACVESCPIDIDPLSIIMSMRQYLVLEKSAAPSELNNMMNNIENNGAPWPFNQQDRTNWIN
;
A
#
# COMPACT_ATOMS: atom_id res chain seq x y z
N LEU A 1 3.67 26.52 -2.26
CA LEU A 1 2.95 25.30 -2.70
C LEU A 1 2.93 24.17 -1.66
N ALA A 2 3.75 24.19 -0.61
CA ALA A 2 3.77 23.14 0.43
C ALA A 2 2.59 23.15 1.43
N PHE A 3 1.82 24.25 1.50
CA PHE A 3 0.84 24.49 2.56
C PHE A 3 -0.24 23.39 2.73
N PRO A 4 -0.86 22.84 1.66
CA PRO A 4 -1.87 21.79 1.83
C PRO A 4 -1.29 20.50 2.44
N ASN A 5 -0.10 20.08 2.02
CA ASN A 5 0.49 18.85 2.53
C ASN A 5 0.95 18.97 3.97
N THR A 6 1.58 20.08 4.33
CA THR A 6 2.02 20.29 5.72
C THR A 6 0.84 20.28 6.69
N TYR A 7 -0.35 20.71 6.24
CA TYR A 7 -1.56 20.68 7.06
C TYR A 7 -2.14 19.27 7.22
N PHE A 8 -2.13 18.46 6.16
CA PHE A 8 -2.63 17.08 6.18
C PHE A 8 -1.53 16.03 6.43
N ALA A 9 -0.36 16.46 6.89
CA ALA A 9 0.76 15.58 7.18
C ALA A 9 0.41 14.60 8.30
N ASN A 10 0.92 13.38 8.20
CA ASN A 10 0.73 12.38 9.24
C ASN A 10 1.63 12.72 10.45
N LEU A 11 1.01 13.04 11.59
CA LEU A 11 1.70 13.40 12.83
C LEU A 11 2.07 12.18 13.70
N GLU A 12 1.63 10.99 13.31
CA GLU A 12 2.00 9.74 13.98
C GLU A 12 3.48 9.43 13.82
N SER A 13 3.97 8.44 14.58
CA SER A 13 5.34 7.97 14.43
C SER A 13 5.62 7.56 12.97
N LYS A 14 6.75 8.03 12.45
CA LYS A 14 7.16 7.73 11.09
C LYS A 14 7.28 6.21 10.92
N GLY A 15 6.56 5.66 9.95
CA GLY A 15 6.50 4.21 9.69
C GLY A 15 5.32 3.48 10.36
N LYS A 16 4.47 4.18 11.13
CA LYS A 16 3.21 3.62 11.62
C LYS A 16 2.24 3.41 10.45
N PHE A 17 1.91 2.16 10.16
CA PHE A 17 0.85 1.83 9.22
C PHE A 17 -0.51 1.87 9.91
N LYS A 18 -1.53 2.30 9.16
CA LYS A 18 -2.92 2.16 9.60
C LYS A 18 -3.31 0.69 9.50
N ASN A 19 -4.03 0.21 10.50
CA ASN A 19 -4.64 -1.10 10.41
C ASN A 19 -5.85 -1.04 9.46
N ASN A 20 -6.25 -2.17 8.90
CA ASN A 20 -7.49 -2.24 8.16
C ASN A 20 -8.66 -2.32 9.15
N ASP A 21 -9.49 -1.28 9.20
CA ASP A 21 -10.60 -1.20 10.16
C ASP A 21 -11.64 -2.31 9.95
N SER A 22 -11.88 -2.70 8.69
CA SER A 22 -12.79 -3.78 8.32
C SER A 22 -12.34 -5.11 8.91
N VAL A 23 -11.10 -5.54 8.59
CA VAL A 23 -10.51 -6.77 9.14
C VAL A 23 -10.39 -6.72 10.66
N THR A 24 -10.07 -5.56 11.23
CA THR A 24 -9.98 -5.41 12.69
C THR A 24 -11.33 -5.62 13.37
N SER A 25 -12.41 -5.11 12.76
CA SER A 25 -13.75 -5.29 13.28
C SER A 25 -14.17 -6.76 13.23
N GLU A 26 -13.90 -7.45 12.13
CA GLU A 26 -14.17 -8.89 11.99
C GLU A 26 -13.37 -9.73 12.99
N VAL A 27 -12.07 -9.48 13.13
CA VAL A 27 -11.22 -10.22 14.09
C VAL A 27 -11.66 -9.98 15.53
N LYS A 28 -12.06 -8.75 15.89
CA LYS A 28 -12.61 -8.47 17.23
C LYS A 28 -13.91 -9.21 17.48
N LEU A 29 -14.79 -9.31 16.47
CA LEU A 29 -16.01 -10.10 16.56
C LEU A 29 -15.73 -11.59 16.77
N ILE A 30 -14.65 -12.12 16.17
CA ILE A 30 -14.24 -13.52 16.36
C ILE A 30 -13.64 -13.75 17.76
N LEU A 31 -12.95 -12.76 18.34
CA LEU A 31 -12.28 -12.86 19.63
C LEU A 31 -13.18 -12.55 20.83
N ASP A 32 -14.20 -11.69 20.67
CA ASP A 32 -15.11 -11.29 21.74
C ASP A 32 -16.32 -12.25 21.84
N ASP A 33 -16.22 -13.26 22.71
CA ASP A 33 -17.24 -14.30 22.98
C ASP A 33 -18.60 -13.73 23.50
N ASN A 34 -18.69 -12.42 23.79
CA ASN A 34 -19.84 -11.76 24.42
C ASN A 34 -20.63 -10.82 23.50
N ASN A 35 -20.21 -10.60 22.25
CA ASN A 35 -20.84 -9.60 21.37
C ASN A 35 -21.64 -10.28 20.24
N SER A 36 -22.74 -10.93 20.61
CA SER A 36 -23.76 -11.34 19.65
C SER A 36 -24.61 -10.13 19.25
N GLN A 37 -24.52 -9.76 17.96
CA GLN A 37 -25.31 -8.75 17.19
C GLN A 37 -24.65 -7.36 17.13
N GLU A 38 -24.55 -6.67 15.98
CA GLU A 38 -25.48 -6.57 14.85
C GLU A 38 -24.78 -6.69 13.49
N HIS A 39 -25.40 -7.43 12.57
CA HIS A 39 -25.07 -7.40 11.15
C HIS A 39 -25.42 -6.03 10.56
N ASN A 40 -24.44 -5.16 10.38
CA ASN A 40 -24.51 -4.24 9.26
C ASN A 40 -24.31 -5.08 8.00
N ASN A 41 -25.30 -5.09 7.11
CA ASN A 41 -25.18 -5.69 5.79
C ASN A 41 -23.98 -5.06 5.09
N VAL A 42 -22.82 -5.72 5.13
CA VAL A 42 -21.69 -5.38 4.26
C VAL A 42 -22.03 -5.96 2.89
N SER A 43 -22.93 -5.25 2.20
CA SER A 43 -23.26 -5.47 0.79
C SER A 43 -22.46 -4.55 -0.13
N ASP A 44 -21.36 -3.98 0.37
CA ASP A 44 -20.34 -3.34 -0.46
C ASP A 44 -19.16 -4.30 -0.56
N ILE A 45 -18.80 -4.67 -1.79
CA ILE A 45 -17.58 -5.44 -2.05
C ILE A 45 -16.42 -4.50 -1.69
N GLU A 46 -15.93 -4.60 -0.46
CA GLU A 46 -14.76 -3.85 -0.01
C GLU A 46 -13.53 -4.43 -0.71
N ILE A 47 -12.95 -3.65 -1.62
CA ILE A 47 -11.68 -4.00 -2.26
C ILE A 47 -10.56 -3.75 -1.26
N PHE A 48 -9.74 -4.75 -0.99
CA PHE A 48 -8.59 -4.58 -0.12
C PHE A 48 -7.42 -3.94 -0.85
N GLY A 49 -6.92 -2.81 -0.34
CA GLY A 49 -5.81 -2.08 -0.93
C GLY A 49 -6.24 -1.21 -2.11
N ALA A 50 -5.31 -0.96 -3.06
CA ALA A 50 -5.58 -0.14 -4.24
C ALA A 50 -4.86 -0.65 -5.49
N SER A 51 -5.60 -0.76 -6.59
CA SER A 51 -5.15 -1.14 -7.92
C SER A 51 -5.10 0.04 -8.90
N ASP A 52 -6.01 1.01 -8.73
CA ASP A 52 -6.08 2.25 -9.53
C ASP A 52 -6.30 3.49 -8.66
N VAL A 53 -6.23 4.68 -9.27
CA VAL A 53 -6.35 5.97 -8.58
C VAL A 53 -7.70 6.20 -7.89
N THR A 54 -8.76 5.49 -8.30
CA THR A 54 -10.09 5.58 -7.68
C THR A 54 -10.16 4.92 -6.32
N GLU A 55 -9.26 3.98 -6.05
CA GLU A 55 -9.21 3.18 -4.81
C GLU A 55 -8.18 3.75 -3.81
N LEU A 56 -7.39 4.74 -4.24
CA LEU A 56 -6.47 5.47 -3.35
C LEU A 56 -7.23 6.48 -2.48
N THR A 57 -6.70 6.70 -1.29
CA THR A 57 -7.22 7.73 -0.38
C THR A 57 -6.99 9.12 -0.96
N TRP A 58 -7.87 10.07 -0.62
CA TRP A 58 -7.71 11.46 -1.08
C TRP A 58 -6.37 12.09 -0.67
N ILE A 59 -5.83 11.72 0.51
CA ILE A 59 -4.50 12.18 0.97
C ILE A 59 -3.39 11.65 0.06
N GLN A 60 -3.45 10.38 -0.36
CA GLN A 60 -2.50 9.81 -1.32
C GLN A 60 -2.55 10.53 -2.67
N LEU A 61 -3.75 10.86 -3.15
CA LEU A 61 -3.92 11.62 -4.40
C LEU A 61 -3.40 13.06 -4.27
N LEU A 62 -3.67 13.73 -3.14
CA LEU A 62 -3.14 15.07 -2.85
C LEU A 62 -1.61 15.05 -2.80
N ASN A 63 -1.03 14.05 -2.15
CA ASN A 63 0.40 13.82 -2.04
C ASN A 63 1.06 13.61 -3.42
N ALA A 64 0.41 12.85 -4.32
CA ALA A 64 0.90 12.68 -5.69
C ALA A 64 0.86 13.99 -6.47
N TYR A 65 -0.23 14.75 -6.37
CA TYR A 65 -0.42 16.02 -7.07
C TYR A 65 0.54 17.13 -6.61
N SER A 66 0.85 17.16 -5.32
CA SER A 66 1.72 18.15 -4.68
C SER A 66 3.22 17.85 -4.81
N CYS A 67 3.59 16.70 -5.37
CA CYS A 67 4.99 16.32 -5.53
C CYS A 67 5.77 17.35 -6.36
N THR A 68 6.89 17.84 -5.82
CA THR A 68 7.76 18.84 -6.48
C THR A 68 8.84 18.24 -7.38
N GLU A 69 8.81 16.91 -7.58
CA GLU A 69 9.77 16.17 -8.42
C GLU A 69 11.25 16.29 -8.02
N CYS A 70 11.54 16.79 -6.81
CA CYS A 70 12.90 17.08 -6.34
C CYS A 70 13.85 15.87 -6.25
N GLY A 71 13.33 14.63 -6.27
CA GLY A 71 14.12 13.41 -6.37
C GLY A 71 14.79 12.92 -5.08
N ARG A 72 14.68 13.63 -3.96
CA ARG A 72 15.27 13.23 -2.66
C ARG A 72 14.85 11.83 -2.22
N CYS A 73 13.58 11.49 -2.37
CA CYS A 73 13.07 10.17 -2.05
C CYS A 73 13.68 9.04 -2.91
N THR A 74 14.23 9.36 -4.09
CA THR A 74 14.92 8.39 -4.96
C THR A 74 16.40 8.30 -4.65
N SER A 75 17.06 9.42 -4.27
CA SER A 75 18.46 9.41 -3.86
C SER A 75 18.67 8.64 -2.55
N GLU A 76 17.74 8.77 -1.61
CA GLU A 76 17.81 8.08 -0.31
C GLU A 76 17.23 6.66 -0.34
N CYS A 77 16.68 6.21 -1.48
CA CYS A 77 16.07 4.88 -1.55
C CYS A 77 17.16 3.79 -1.67
N PRO A 78 17.29 2.87 -0.68
CA PRO A 78 18.30 1.81 -0.75
C PRO A 78 18.04 0.83 -1.90
N ALA A 79 16.77 0.61 -2.27
CA ALA A 79 16.41 -0.21 -3.42
C ALA A 79 16.87 0.43 -4.74
N ASN A 80 16.72 1.74 -4.89
CA ASN A 80 17.19 2.47 -6.07
C ASN A 80 18.73 2.47 -6.13
N LEU A 81 19.40 2.71 -5.00
CA LEU A 81 20.87 2.72 -4.91
C LEU A 81 21.50 1.35 -5.25
N SER A 82 20.79 0.26 -4.99
CA SER A 82 21.20 -1.10 -5.37
C SER A 82 20.89 -1.46 -6.82
N GLY A 83 20.41 -0.52 -7.63
CA GLY A 83 20.11 -0.73 -9.06
C GLY A 83 18.78 -1.43 -9.34
N LYS A 84 17.89 -1.58 -8.35
CA LYS A 84 16.54 -2.09 -8.58
C LYS A 84 15.70 -1.02 -9.31
N LYS A 85 14.63 -1.46 -9.97
CA LYS A 85 13.75 -0.58 -10.78
C LYS A 85 12.96 0.47 -9.96
N LEU A 86 12.85 0.30 -8.65
CA LEU A 86 12.04 1.17 -7.80
C LEU A 86 12.62 2.59 -7.69
N SER A 87 11.83 3.58 -8.10
CA SER A 87 12.02 4.98 -7.73
C SER A 87 10.76 5.50 -7.02
N PRO A 88 10.84 5.86 -5.72
CA PRO A 88 9.69 6.43 -5.00
C PRO A 88 9.17 7.74 -5.62
N ARG A 89 10.04 8.52 -6.28
CA ARG A 89 9.60 9.71 -7.04
C ARG A 89 8.70 9.30 -8.19
N LYS A 90 9.12 8.29 -8.96
CA LYS A 90 8.38 7.80 -10.11
C LYS A 90 6.98 7.33 -9.69
N ILE A 91 6.83 6.61 -8.59
CA ILE A 91 5.52 6.20 -8.05
C ILE A 91 4.56 7.39 -7.86
N MET A 92 5.04 8.51 -7.31
CA MET A 92 4.20 9.70 -7.13
C MET A 92 3.84 10.36 -8.46
N MET A 93 4.81 10.46 -9.38
CA MET A 93 4.58 11.05 -10.70
C MET A 93 3.61 10.21 -11.52
N ASP A 94 3.81 8.90 -11.59
CA ASP A 94 2.93 7.96 -12.31
C ASP A 94 1.50 8.00 -11.75
N THR A 95 1.36 8.10 -10.42
CA THR A 95 0.05 8.26 -9.77
C THR A 95 -0.61 9.59 -10.17
N ARG A 96 0.14 10.69 -10.19
CA ARG A 96 -0.37 12.01 -10.61
C ARG A 96 -0.78 12.01 -12.08
N ASP A 97 0.05 11.43 -12.93
CA ASP A 97 -0.17 11.42 -14.37
C ASP A 97 -1.40 10.56 -14.71
N ARG A 98 -1.54 9.39 -14.06
CA ARG A 98 -2.75 8.58 -14.12
C ARG A 98 -3.98 9.32 -13.61
N LEU A 99 -3.88 10.02 -12.48
CA LEU A 99 -4.98 10.80 -11.91
C LEU A 99 -5.42 11.92 -12.87
N THR A 100 -4.47 12.59 -13.51
CA THR A 100 -4.73 13.68 -14.47
C THR A 100 -5.38 13.14 -15.74
N GLU A 101 -4.87 12.02 -16.28
CA GLU A 101 -5.50 11.33 -17.42
C GLU A 101 -6.94 10.89 -17.09
N PHE A 102 -7.14 10.29 -15.92
CA PHE A 102 -8.47 9.84 -15.46
C PHE A 102 -9.43 11.02 -15.31
N SER A 103 -8.99 12.09 -14.64
CA SER A 103 -9.80 13.31 -14.43
C SER A 103 -10.20 13.96 -15.75
N ASN A 104 -9.27 14.09 -16.71
CA ASN A 104 -9.56 14.67 -18.02
C ASN A 104 -10.61 13.85 -18.79
N LYS A 105 -10.48 12.52 -18.79
CA LYS A 105 -11.46 11.63 -19.45
C LYS A 105 -12.83 11.68 -18.78
N LEU A 106 -12.87 11.74 -17.45
CA LEU A 106 -14.11 11.88 -16.70
C LEU A 106 -14.82 13.20 -17.03
N ARG A 107 -14.07 14.30 -17.16
CA ARG A 107 -14.63 15.62 -17.54
C ARG A 107 -15.20 15.62 -18.95
N LEU A 108 -14.51 15.00 -19.91
CA LEU A 108 -14.93 14.96 -21.32
C LEU A 108 -16.11 14.01 -21.58
N ASN A 109 -16.15 12.84 -20.92
CA ASN A 109 -17.11 11.77 -21.18
C ASN A 109 -18.07 11.54 -20.00
N SER A 110 -18.52 12.61 -19.36
CA SER A 110 -19.26 12.62 -18.09
C SER A 110 -20.58 11.82 -18.04
N LYS A 111 -21.06 11.26 -19.17
CA LYS A 111 -22.27 10.42 -19.23
C LYS A 111 -22.04 8.96 -19.67
N ASN A 112 -20.90 8.63 -20.29
CA ASN A 112 -20.60 7.29 -20.82
C ASN A 112 -19.15 6.88 -20.51
N PHE A 113 -18.71 7.01 -19.26
CA PHE A 113 -17.39 6.53 -18.87
C PHE A 113 -17.42 5.00 -18.71
N THR A 114 -17.30 4.28 -19.84
CA THR A 114 -16.87 2.88 -19.84
C THR A 114 -15.38 2.88 -19.52
N GLY A 115 -14.98 2.21 -18.44
CA GLY A 115 -13.63 2.26 -17.88
C GLY A 115 -12.49 2.30 -18.91
N ASP A 116 -11.47 3.10 -18.61
CA ASP A 116 -10.36 3.47 -19.51
C ASP A 116 -9.47 2.31 -19.99
N GLY A 117 -9.74 1.07 -19.56
CA GLY A 117 -8.92 -0.12 -19.83
C GLY A 117 -7.54 -0.12 -19.17
N LYS A 118 -7.05 1.06 -18.75
CA LYS A 118 -5.79 1.27 -18.05
C LYS A 118 -5.95 1.22 -16.54
N LYS A 119 -4.95 0.71 -15.83
CA LYS A 119 -4.85 0.72 -14.37
C LYS A 119 -3.51 1.28 -13.93
N LEU A 120 -3.48 1.94 -12.76
CA LEU A 120 -2.22 2.40 -12.16
C LEU A 120 -1.24 1.24 -11.95
N LEU A 121 -1.72 0.14 -11.36
CA LEU A 121 -0.96 -1.09 -11.20
C LEU A 121 -0.98 -1.93 -12.48
N GLY A 122 0.19 -2.13 -13.08
CA GLY A 122 0.41 -2.89 -14.32
C GLY A 122 0.88 -2.01 -15.47
N ASP A 123 0.13 -0.96 -15.82
CA ASP A 123 0.46 -0.12 -16.98
C ASP A 123 1.46 0.99 -16.65
N TYR A 124 1.32 1.62 -15.48
CA TYR A 124 2.20 2.71 -15.05
C TYR A 124 3.26 2.19 -14.06
N ILE A 125 2.80 1.48 -13.04
CA ILE A 125 3.65 0.94 -11.97
C ILE A 125 3.70 -0.58 -12.10
N SER A 126 4.92 -1.12 -12.25
CA SER A 126 5.16 -2.55 -12.35
C SER A 126 5.13 -3.25 -10.99
N THR A 127 4.83 -4.55 -11.01
CA THR A 127 4.88 -5.41 -9.83
C THR A 127 6.29 -5.50 -9.23
N GLU A 128 7.32 -5.47 -10.07
CA GLU A 128 8.72 -5.54 -9.63
C GLU A 128 9.14 -4.27 -8.89
N GLU A 129 8.66 -3.10 -9.31
CA GLU A 129 8.89 -1.83 -8.61
C GLU A 129 8.28 -1.87 -7.20
N ILE A 130 7.05 -2.37 -7.08
CA ILE A 130 6.34 -2.46 -5.80
C ILE A 130 7.03 -3.43 -4.85
N TRP A 131 7.43 -4.62 -5.31
CA TRP A 131 8.09 -5.62 -4.46
C TRP A 131 9.56 -5.30 -4.14
N ALA A 132 10.20 -4.42 -4.91
CA ALA A 132 11.56 -3.94 -4.59
C ALA A 132 11.62 -3.05 -3.33
N CYS A 133 10.50 -2.47 -2.89
CA CYS A 133 10.45 -1.63 -1.69
C CYS A 133 10.75 -2.44 -0.41
N THR A 134 11.65 -1.95 0.44
CA THR A 134 11.97 -2.61 1.72
C THR A 134 11.19 -2.05 2.90
N SER A 135 10.22 -1.16 2.66
CA SER A 135 9.46 -0.46 3.70
C SER A 135 10.33 0.24 4.77
N CYS A 136 11.56 0.64 4.40
CA CYS A 136 12.52 1.31 5.30
C CYS A 136 12.15 2.77 5.65
N ASN A 137 11.09 3.31 5.05
CA ASN A 137 10.57 4.65 5.30
C ASN A 137 11.48 5.86 4.98
N ALA A 138 12.69 5.63 4.45
CA ALA A 138 13.65 6.68 4.08
C ALA A 138 13.04 7.76 3.15
N CYS A 139 12.20 7.35 2.21
CA CYS A 139 11.54 8.26 1.26
C CYS A 139 10.59 9.27 1.90
N VAL A 140 9.95 8.91 3.01
CA VAL A 140 9.03 9.78 3.76
C VAL A 140 9.85 10.73 4.62
N GLU A 141 10.94 10.25 5.22
CA GLU A 141 11.81 11.06 6.08
C GLU A 141 12.58 12.15 5.32
N SER A 142 13.02 11.86 4.11
CA SER A 142 13.80 12.79 3.28
C SER A 142 12.93 13.76 2.47
N CYS A 143 11.61 13.64 2.54
CA CYS A 143 10.69 14.49 1.81
C CYS A 143 10.62 15.90 2.45
N PRO A 144 10.89 16.98 1.70
CA PRO A 144 10.87 18.35 2.25
C PRO A 144 9.47 18.94 2.44
N ILE A 145 8.42 18.24 1.99
CA ILE A 145 7.03 18.68 2.05
C ILE A 145 6.10 17.59 2.62
N ASP A 146 6.67 16.66 3.41
CA ASP A 146 5.95 15.66 4.20
C ASP A 146 4.98 14.76 3.42
N ILE A 147 5.35 14.43 2.18
CA ILE A 147 4.66 13.44 1.36
C ILE A 147 5.03 12.02 1.79
N ASP A 148 4.06 11.11 1.69
CA ASP A 148 4.25 9.68 1.95
C ASP A 148 4.06 8.81 0.68
N PRO A 149 5.13 8.53 -0.10
CA PRO A 149 5.08 7.58 -1.21
C PRO A 149 4.93 6.13 -0.76
N LEU A 150 5.34 5.79 0.46
CA LEU A 150 5.30 4.44 0.99
C LEU A 150 3.86 3.97 1.16
N SER A 151 2.96 4.86 1.56
CA SER A 151 1.52 4.56 1.71
C SER A 151 0.91 3.97 0.44
N ILE A 152 1.21 4.53 -0.75
CA ILE A 152 0.68 4.06 -2.04
C ILE A 152 1.22 2.66 -2.35
N ILE A 153 2.52 2.45 -2.15
CA ILE A 153 3.18 1.15 -2.36
C ILE A 153 2.54 0.08 -1.45
N MET A 154 2.25 0.42 -0.20
CA MET A 154 1.62 -0.51 0.75
C MET A 154 0.19 -0.85 0.37
N SER A 155 -0.62 0.12 -0.05
CA SER A 155 -1.98 -0.12 -0.57
C SER A 155 -1.95 -1.06 -1.79
N MET A 156 -0.98 -0.91 -2.69
CA MET A 156 -0.83 -1.80 -3.85
C MET A 156 -0.38 -3.20 -3.47
N ARG A 157 0.53 -3.34 -2.48
CA ARG A 157 0.92 -4.65 -1.95
C ARG A 157 -0.26 -5.37 -1.32
N GLN A 158 -1.05 -4.66 -0.54
CA GLN A 158 -2.25 -5.21 0.09
C GLN A 158 -3.21 -5.76 -0.98
N TYR A 159 -3.44 -5.01 -2.06
CA TYR A 159 -4.25 -5.46 -3.19
C TYR A 159 -3.65 -6.70 -3.89
N LEU A 160 -2.34 -6.71 -4.14
CA LEU A 160 -1.68 -7.86 -4.75
C LEU A 160 -1.81 -9.13 -3.90
N VAL A 161 -1.75 -9.02 -2.58
CA VAL A 161 -1.81 -10.16 -1.66
C VAL A 161 -3.24 -10.62 -1.44
N LEU A 162 -4.15 -9.72 -1.04
CA LEU A 162 -5.49 -10.07 -0.59
C LEU A 162 -6.48 -10.29 -1.74
N GLU A 163 -6.38 -9.53 -2.82
CA GLU A 163 -7.32 -9.62 -3.95
C GLU A 163 -6.81 -10.51 -5.08
N LYS A 164 -5.53 -10.35 -5.46
CA LYS A 164 -4.95 -11.07 -6.61
C LYS A 164 -4.21 -12.34 -6.24
N SER A 165 -4.00 -12.61 -4.95
CA SER A 165 -3.16 -13.73 -4.46
C SER A 165 -1.79 -13.82 -5.17
N ALA A 166 -1.25 -12.67 -5.60
CA ALA A 166 -0.05 -12.53 -6.42
C ALA A 166 1.17 -12.10 -5.58
N ALA A 167 1.29 -12.64 -4.37
CA ALA A 167 2.46 -12.42 -3.54
C ALA A 167 3.67 -13.25 -4.06
N PRO A 168 4.91 -12.75 -3.87
CA PRO A 168 6.13 -13.54 -4.09
C PRO A 168 6.07 -14.89 -3.38
N SER A 169 6.62 -15.92 -4.04
CA SER A 169 6.59 -17.30 -3.55
C SER A 169 7.17 -17.46 -2.15
N GLU A 170 8.21 -16.68 -1.84
CA GLU A 170 8.91 -16.62 -0.58
C GLU A 170 8.01 -16.11 0.55
N LEU A 171 7.16 -15.12 0.24
CA LEU A 171 6.19 -14.59 1.20
C LEU A 171 5.02 -15.56 1.40
N ASN A 172 4.55 -16.22 0.34
CA ASN A 172 3.51 -17.25 0.48
C ASN A 172 3.98 -18.42 1.36
N ASN A 173 5.22 -18.88 1.17
CA ASN A 173 5.82 -19.91 2.01
C ASN A 173 5.92 -19.46 3.47
N MET A 174 6.34 -18.21 3.71
CA MET A 174 6.39 -17.64 5.05
C MET A 174 5.01 -17.60 5.70
N MET A 175 3.97 -17.12 5.00
CA MET A 175 2.61 -17.05 5.55
C MET A 175 2.06 -18.43 5.90
N ASN A 176 2.26 -19.42 5.02
CA ASN A 176 1.88 -20.81 5.28
C ASN A 176 2.61 -21.40 6.49
N ASN A 177 3.90 -21.08 6.68
CA ASN A 177 4.65 -21.55 7.85
C ASN A 177 4.14 -20.90 9.14
N ILE A 178 3.78 -19.60 9.10
CA ILE A 178 3.22 -18.90 10.25
C ILE A 178 1.88 -19.51 10.65
N GLU A 179 1.02 -19.82 9.67
CA GLU A 179 -0.28 -20.45 9.93
C GLU A 179 -0.16 -21.85 10.52
N ASN A 180 0.72 -22.70 9.97
CA ASN A 180 0.83 -24.10 10.38
C ASN A 180 1.71 -24.31 11.63
N ASN A 181 2.85 -23.62 11.71
CA ASN A 181 3.88 -23.86 12.73
C ASN A 181 3.99 -22.73 13.76
N GLY A 182 3.30 -21.61 13.55
CA GLY A 182 3.46 -20.41 14.38
C GLY A 182 4.82 -19.72 14.24
N ALA A 183 5.58 -20.03 13.19
CA ALA A 183 6.91 -19.48 12.92
C ALA A 183 7.10 -19.17 11.43
N PRO A 184 7.85 -18.12 11.05
CA PRO A 184 8.13 -17.79 9.64
C PRO A 184 8.92 -18.87 8.88
N TRP A 185 9.70 -19.66 9.61
CA TRP A 185 10.58 -20.69 9.09
C TRP A 185 9.95 -22.08 9.25
N PRO A 186 10.34 -23.08 8.43
CA PRO A 186 9.78 -24.43 8.47
C PRO A 186 10.36 -25.25 9.63
N PHE A 187 10.37 -24.71 10.85
CA PHE A 187 10.76 -25.43 12.05
C PHE A 187 9.53 -26.06 12.70
N ASN A 188 9.73 -27.25 13.28
CA ASN A 188 8.69 -27.89 14.08
C ASN A 188 8.47 -27.10 15.37
N GLN A 189 7.23 -26.98 15.80
CA GLN A 189 6.85 -26.28 17.03
C GLN A 189 7.52 -26.88 18.28
N GLN A 190 7.83 -28.18 18.28
CA GLN A 190 8.52 -28.86 19.37
C GLN A 190 9.98 -28.39 19.55
N ASP A 191 10.64 -28.00 18.46
CA ASP A 191 12.03 -27.52 18.47
C ASP A 191 12.16 -26.10 19.03
N ARG A 192 11.03 -25.45 19.34
CA ARG A 192 11.00 -24.10 19.91
C ARG A 192 11.68 -24.02 21.27
N THR A 193 11.95 -25.11 21.98
CA THR A 193 12.70 -25.07 23.26
C THR A 193 14.21 -25.22 23.07
N ASN A 194 14.71 -25.51 21.87
CA ASN A 194 16.13 -25.78 21.63
C ASN A 194 17.04 -24.56 21.81
N TRP A 195 16.51 -23.33 21.84
CA TRP A 195 17.29 -22.11 22.11
C TRP A 195 17.51 -21.82 23.60
N ILE A 196 16.85 -22.58 24.49
CA ILE A 196 16.91 -22.36 25.95
C ILE A 196 18.14 -23.04 26.58
N ASN A 197 18.66 -24.10 25.94
CA ASN A 197 19.80 -24.88 26.41
C ASN A 197 21.07 -24.55 25.64
#